data_AF-A0AAD4H1Y7-F1
#
_entry.id   AF-A0AAD4H1Y7-F1
#
_cell.length_a   1.000
_cell.length_b   1.000
_cell.length_c   1.000
_cell.angle_alpha   90.00
_cell.angle_beta   90.00
_cell.angle_gamma   90.00
#
_symmetry.space_group_name_H-M   'P 1'
#
loop_
_entity.id
_entity.type
_entity.pdbx_description
1 polymer ?
#
loop_
_entity_poly.entity_id
_entity_poly.type
_entity_poly.pdbx_seq_one_letter_code
_entity_poly.pdbx_strand_id
1 'polypeptide(L)'
;NYACVDMLLSPRDLFQITVSKDHPIKGLPLLKLLDNLVQAHWNPPEPRLIFVVPGHIYADFKKQNYLTSEGKVYKNVPADILHVNQYVLKVDLESAVAGKSPGLQAPMQ
;
A
#
# COMPACT_ATOMS: atom_id res chain seq x y z
N ASN A 1 12.67 0.53 7.75
CA ASN A 1 12.10 0.82 6.42
C ASN A 1 11.64 -0.50 5.80
N TYR A 2 10.34 -0.69 5.58
CA TYR A 2 9.80 -1.93 5.01
C TYR A 2 9.64 -1.74 3.50
N ALA A 3 10.27 -2.59 2.69
CA ALA A 3 10.28 -2.45 1.22
C ALA A 3 8.91 -2.67 0.53
N CYS A 4 7.82 -2.79 1.29
CA CYS A 4 6.48 -3.13 0.81
C CYS A 4 5.36 -2.26 1.40
N VAL A 5 5.65 -1.38 2.38
CA VAL A 5 4.71 -0.48 3.02
C VAL A 5 5.45 0.80 3.42
N ASP A 6 4.96 1.94 2.99
CA ASP A 6 5.54 3.26 3.29
C ASP A 6 5.00 3.83 4.61
N MET A 7 3.73 3.54 4.95
CA MET A 7 3.08 4.04 6.15
C MET A 7 2.08 3.03 6.74
N LEU A 8 2.03 2.96 8.06
CA LEU A 8 0.96 2.28 8.82
C LEU A 8 0.11 3.35 9.52
N LEU A 9 -1.20 3.34 9.26
CA LEU A 9 -2.19 4.10 10.01
C LEU A 9 -3.09 3.13 10.79
N SER A 10 -2.92 3.14 12.11
CA SER A 10 -3.76 2.37 13.02
C SER A 10 -5.24 2.79 12.86
N PRO A 11 -6.20 1.86 12.92
CA PRO A 11 -6.04 0.48 13.39
C PRO A 11 -5.78 -0.57 12.31
N ARG A 12 -5.83 -0.26 11.00
CA ARG A 12 -5.87 -1.32 9.97
C ARG A 12 -5.23 -1.02 8.62
N ASP A 13 -4.67 0.16 8.42
CA ASP A 13 -4.31 0.63 7.09
C ASP A 13 -2.80 0.66 6.87
N LEU A 14 -2.35 -0.11 5.89
CA LEU A 14 -1.00 -0.09 5.34
C LEU A 14 -1.06 0.66 4.02
N PHE A 15 -0.13 1.58 3.77
CA PHE A 15 -0.09 2.36 2.54
C PHE A 15 1.15 2.05 1.73
N GLN A 16 0.98 1.98 0.41
CA GLN A 16 2.07 1.89 -0.54
C GLN A 16 1.84 2.90 -1.66
N ILE A 17 2.79 3.82 -1.86
CA ILE A 17 2.70 4.88 -2.85
C ILE A 17 3.34 4.37 -4.14
N THR A 18 2.66 4.51 -5.28
CA THR A 18 3.20 4.08 -6.56
C THR A 18 2.68 4.93 -7.72
N VAL A 19 3.54 5.14 -8.72
CA VAL A 19 3.20 5.71 -10.03
C VAL A 19 3.15 4.64 -11.13
N SER A 20 3.48 3.39 -10.80
CA SER A 20 3.37 2.24 -11.72
C SER A 20 2.01 1.60 -11.62
N LYS A 21 1.41 1.22 -12.75
CA LYS A 21 0.18 0.40 -12.84
C LYS A 21 0.38 -1.03 -12.35
N ASP A 22 1.60 -1.55 -12.53
CA ASP A 22 2.02 -2.88 -12.06
C ASP A 22 3.08 -2.67 -10.97
N HIS A 23 2.67 -2.92 -9.73
CA HIS A 23 3.48 -2.79 -8.53
C HIS A 23 3.27 -4.02 -7.65
N PRO A 24 3.85 -5.17 -8.04
CA PRO A 24 3.61 -6.42 -7.36
C PRO A 24 4.26 -6.41 -5.97
N ILE A 25 3.55 -6.97 -5.01
CA ILE A 25 3.86 -6.89 -3.58
C ILE A 25 4.88 -7.97 -3.23
N LYS A 26 5.99 -7.58 -2.59
CA LYS A 26 6.97 -8.56 -2.09
C LYS A 26 6.37 -9.32 -0.90
N GLY A 27 5.95 -10.57 -1.12
CA GLY A 27 5.16 -11.31 -0.14
C GLY A 27 5.94 -11.70 1.11
N LEU A 28 7.19 -12.16 1.00
CA LEU A 28 8.00 -12.49 2.19
C LEU A 28 8.27 -11.26 3.08
N PRO A 29 8.63 -10.08 2.54
CA PRO A 29 8.65 -8.85 3.32
C PRO A 29 7.33 -8.48 3.98
N LEU A 30 6.20 -8.64 3.28
CA LEU A 30 4.88 -8.34 3.86
C LEU A 30 4.54 -9.31 5.00
N LEU A 31 4.79 -10.61 4.85
CA LEU A 31 4.55 -11.60 5.92
C LEU A 31 5.32 -11.22 7.19
N LYS A 32 6.62 -10.96 7.07
CA LYS A 32 7.47 -10.55 8.20
C LYS A 32 6.97 -9.26 8.87
N LEU A 33 6.46 -8.31 8.07
CA LEU A 33 5.85 -7.09 8.60
C LEU A 33 4.60 -7.43 9.42
N LEU A 34 3.68 -8.23 8.88
CA LEU A 34 2.45 -8.62 9.57
C LEU A 34 2.76 -9.36 10.87
N ASP A 35 3.72 -10.29 10.87
CA ASP A 35 4.16 -11.00 12.07
C ASP A 35 4.63 -10.03 13.16
N ASN A 36 5.48 -9.06 12.79
CA ASN A 36 5.98 -8.04 13.72
C ASN A 36 4.85 -7.14 14.26
N LEU A 37 3.87 -6.81 13.42
CA LEU A 37 2.72 -6.00 13.82
C LEU A 37 1.81 -6.75 14.80
N VAL A 38 1.58 -8.05 14.59
CA VAL A 38 0.84 -8.91 15.52
C VAL A 38 1.55 -8.97 16.88
N GLN A 39 2.89 -9.12 16.90
CA GLN A 39 3.67 -9.07 18.14
C GLN A 39 3.56 -7.70 18.85
N ALA A 40 3.34 -6.62 18.09
CA ALA A 40 3.07 -5.29 18.60
C ALA A 40 1.58 -5.03 18.92
N HIS A 41 0.77 -6.08 19.05
CA HIS A 41 -0.68 -6.03 19.34
C HIS A 41 -1.54 -5.34 18.28
N TRP A 42 -1.04 -5.22 17.05
CA TRP A 42 -1.83 -4.79 15.91
C TRP A 42 -2.46 -6.01 15.23
N ASN A 43 -3.74 -6.26 15.51
CA ASN A 43 -4.48 -7.39 14.97
C ASN A 43 -5.91 -6.99 14.55
N PRO A 44 -6.05 -6.17 13.49
CA PRO A 44 -7.37 -5.76 13.03
C PRO A 44 -8.08 -6.94 12.35
N PRO A 45 -9.42 -7.00 12.42
CA PRO A 45 -10.19 -8.07 11.78
C PRO A 45 -10.06 -8.09 10.25
N GLU A 46 -9.77 -6.93 9.64
CA GLU A 46 -9.61 -6.78 8.19
C GLU A 46 -8.48 -5.79 7.87
N PRO A 47 -7.22 -6.25 7.81
CA PRO A 47 -6.10 -5.45 7.36
C PRO A 47 -6.29 -4.97 5.91
N ARG A 48 -5.88 -3.73 5.63
CA ARG A 48 -5.98 -3.13 4.29
C ARG A 48 -4.61 -2.69 3.81
N LEU A 49 -4.25 -3.07 2.59
CA LEU A 49 -3.13 -2.49 1.84
C LEU A 49 -3.68 -1.54 0.78
N ILE A 50 -3.46 -0.25 0.99
CA ILE A 50 -4.00 0.83 0.16
C ILE A 50 -2.88 1.35 -0.73
N PHE A 51 -3.06 1.17 -2.04
CA PHE A 51 -2.20 1.77 -3.05
C PHE A 51 -2.61 3.21 -3.29
N VAL A 52 -1.70 4.14 -3.00
CA VAL A 52 -1.89 5.57 -3.27
C VAL A 52 -1.32 5.85 -4.65
N VAL A 53 -2.18 6.26 -5.59
CA VAL A 53 -1.81 6.39 -7.01
C VAL A 53 -2.23 7.73 -7.59
N PRO A 54 -1.47 8.27 -8.56
CA PRO A 54 -1.87 9.48 -9.26
C PRO A 54 -3.10 9.23 -10.14
N GLY A 55 -3.87 10.30 -10.37
CA GLY A 55 -5.13 10.23 -11.11
C GLY A 55 -5.06 9.56 -12.49
N HIS A 56 -3.97 9.74 -13.23
CA HIS A 56 -3.81 9.21 -14.58
C HIS A 56 -3.67 7.68 -14.66
N ILE A 57 -3.38 6.98 -13.56
CA ILE A 57 -3.33 5.51 -13.53
C ILE A 57 -4.49 4.86 -12.77
N TYR A 58 -5.28 5.65 -12.02
CA TYR A 58 -6.30 5.13 -11.12
C TYR A 58 -7.33 4.21 -11.80
N ALA A 59 -7.87 4.63 -12.94
CA ALA A 59 -8.92 3.88 -13.64
C ALA A 59 -8.47 2.49 -14.12
N ASP A 60 -7.18 2.33 -14.41
CA ASP A 60 -6.60 1.07 -14.90
C ASP A 60 -5.87 0.28 -13.81
N PHE A 61 -5.82 0.79 -12.58
CA PHE A 61 -5.06 0.16 -11.50
C PHE A 61 -5.78 -1.10 -11.01
N LYS A 62 -5.14 -2.25 -11.18
CA LYS A 62 -5.70 -3.55 -10.83
C LYS A 62 -5.18 -4.05 -9.50
N LYS A 63 -5.77 -5.14 -9.01
CA LYS A 63 -5.23 -5.90 -7.89
C LYS A 63 -3.81 -6.36 -8.22
N GLN A 64 -2.89 -6.15 -7.29
CA GLN A 64 -1.48 -6.44 -7.44
C GLN A 64 -1.17 -7.88 -7.00
N ASN A 65 -0.29 -8.54 -7.74
CA ASN A 65 0.16 -9.89 -7.42
C ASN A 65 1.13 -9.89 -6.25
N TYR A 66 1.16 -10.98 -5.48
CA TYR A 66 2.20 -11.21 -4.48
C TYR A 66 3.36 -11.99 -5.12
N LEU A 67 4.59 -11.54 -4.87
CA LEU A 67 5.82 -12.18 -5.33
C LEU A 67 6.49 -12.99 -4.23
N THR A 68 7.01 -14.16 -4.61
CA THR A 68 7.96 -14.93 -3.82
C THR A 68 9.29 -14.18 -3.69
N SER A 69 10.19 -14.68 -2.84
CA SER A 69 11.57 -14.16 -2.75
C SER A 69 12.36 -14.25 -4.06
N GLU A 70 11.94 -15.14 -4.97
CA GLU A 70 12.52 -15.31 -6.32
C GLU A 70 11.90 -14.35 -7.35
N GLY A 71 10.98 -13.48 -6.95
CA GLY A 71 10.30 -12.55 -7.86
C GLY A 71 9.20 -13.19 -8.73
N LYS A 72 8.83 -14.45 -8.47
CA LYS A 72 7.74 -15.14 -9.17
C LYS A 72 6.41 -14.86 -8.48
N VAL A 73 5.31 -14.86 -9.21
CA VAL A 73 3.97 -14.78 -8.62
C VAL A 73 3.70 -16.01 -7.75
N TYR A 74 3.19 -15.81 -6.54
CA TYR A 74 2.74 -16.90 -5.69
C TYR A 74 1.63 -17.70 -6.37
N LYS A 75 1.83 -19.02 -6.49
CA LYS A 75 0.75 -19.94 -6.89
C LYS A 75 -0.25 -20.13 -5.76
N ASN A 76 0.27 -20.25 -4.53
CA ASN A 76 -0.49 -20.36 -3.29
C ASN A 76 0.01 -19.28 -2.33
N VAL A 77 -0.80 -18.24 -2.10
CA VAL A 77 -0.46 -17.14 -1.21
C VAL A 77 -0.60 -17.61 0.25
N PRO A 78 0.37 -17.34 1.15
CA PRO A 78 0.24 -17.60 2.58
C PRO A 78 -1.05 -17.03 3.17
N ALA A 79 -1.71 -17.75 4.07
CA ALA A 79 -3.01 -17.36 4.63
C ALA A 79 -2.99 -15.97 5.27
N ASP A 80 -1.89 -15.63 5.95
CA ASP A 80 -1.71 -14.32 6.59
C ASP A 80 -1.62 -13.17 5.58
N ILE A 81 -1.11 -13.43 4.37
CA ILE A 81 -1.12 -12.42 3.31
C ILE A 81 -2.50 -12.38 2.63
N LEU A 82 -3.15 -13.53 2.50
CA LEU A 82 -4.42 -13.67 1.79
C LEU A 82 -5.55 -12.87 2.46
N HIS A 83 -5.50 -12.67 3.78
CA HIS A 83 -6.49 -11.87 4.51
C HIS A 83 -6.33 -10.35 4.32
N VAL A 84 -5.23 -9.88 3.69
CA VAL A 84 -4.99 -8.45 3.47
C VAL A 84 -5.75 -7.98 2.22
N ASN A 85 -6.74 -7.13 2.43
CA ASN A 85 -7.54 -6.58 1.35
C ASN A 85 -6.79 -5.44 0.63
N GLN A 86 -6.76 -5.48 -0.70
CA GLN A 86 -6.13 -4.43 -1.50
C GLN A 86 -7.14 -3.39 -1.94
N TYR A 87 -6.81 -2.12 -1.73
CA TYR A 87 -7.59 -0.98 -2.17
C TYR A 87 -6.70 -0.01 -2.96
N VAL A 88 -7.34 0.87 -3.73
CA VAL A 88 -6.66 1.95 -4.45
C VAL A 88 -7.26 3.29 -4.05
N LEU A 89 -6.40 4.24 -3.72
CA LEU A 89 -6.75 5.61 -3.37
C LEU A 89 -6.18 6.55 -4.44
N LYS A 90 -7.07 7.26 -5.12
CA LYS A 90 -6.71 8.29 -6.10
C LYS A 90 -6.18 9.52 -5.39
N VAL A 91 -5.01 10.00 -5.80
CA VAL A 91 -4.55 11.35 -5.49
C VAL A 91 -4.59 12.19 -6.76
N ASP A 92 -5.30 13.29 -6.68
CA ASP A 92 -5.32 14.30 -7.74
C ASP A 92 -4.10 15.21 -7.55
N LEU A 93 -3.09 15.02 -8.40
CA LEU A 93 -1.90 15.87 -8.41
C LEU A 93 -2.08 17.09 -9.32
N GLU A 94 -3.08 17.11 -10.22
CA GLU A 94 -3.30 18.24 -11.14
C GLU A 94 -3.81 19.47 -10.38
N SER A 95 -4.65 19.25 -9.37
CA SER A 95 -5.06 20.31 -8.45
C SER A 95 -3.88 20.96 -7.72
N ALA A 96 -2.86 20.19 -7.34
CA ALA A 96 -1.64 20.70 -6.70
C ALA A 96 -0.74 21.51 -7.66
N VAL A 97 -0.67 21.12 -8.93
CA VAL A 97 0.13 21.82 -9.96
C VAL A 97 -0.49 23.19 -10.32
N ALA A 98 -1.81 23.35 -10.20
CA ALA A 98 -2.52 24.60 -10.44
C ALA A 98 -2.33 25.66 -9.31
N GLY A 99 -1.35 25.48 -8.40
CA GLY A 99 -1.13 26.38 -7.26
C GLY A 99 -2.20 26.30 -6.16
N LYS A 100 -3.17 25.40 -6.32
CA LYS A 100 -4.20 25.09 -5.33
C LYS A 100 -3.80 23.80 -4.61
N SER A 101 -2.73 23.87 -3.80
CA SER A 101 -2.32 22.72 -2.99
C SER A 101 -3.52 22.16 -2.23
N PRO A 102 -3.94 20.89 -2.43
CA PRO A 102 -5.08 20.31 -1.72
C PRO A 102 -4.80 20.05 -0.24
N GLY A 103 -3.54 20.13 0.18
CA GLY A 103 -3.11 19.93 1.55
C GLY A 103 -1.91 20.81 1.87
N LEU A 104 -2.07 21.63 2.90
CA LEU A 104 -1.12 22.60 3.47
C LEU A 104 -0.75 23.80 2.57
N GLN A 105 -1.25 24.97 3.01
CA GLN A 105 -0.76 26.31 2.69
C GLN A 105 -0.20 27.01 3.94
N ALA A 106 0.43 26.27 4.86
CA ALA A 106 1.14 26.88 5.97
C ALA A 106 2.64 26.65 5.77
N PRO A 107 3.49 27.70 5.76
CA PRO A 107 4.92 27.48 5.86
C PRO A 107 5.20 26.76 7.18
N MET A 108 5.97 25.68 7.13
CA MET A 108 6.56 25.12 8.34
C MET A 108 7.53 26.16 8.90
N GLN A 109 7.31 26.59 10.14
CA GLN A 109 8.27 27.39 10.90
C GLN A 109 9.48 26.56 11.32
#